data_AF-A0A3P3W9I3-F1
#
_entry.id   AF-A0A3P3W9I3-F1
#
_cell.length_a   1.000
_cell.length_b   1.000
_cell.length_c   1.000
_cell.angle_alpha   90.00
_cell.angle_beta   90.00
_cell.angle_gamma   90.00
#
_symmetry.space_group_name_H-M   'P 1'
#
loop_
_entity.id
_entity.type
_entity.pdbx_description
1 polymer ?
#
loop_
_entity_poly.entity_id
_entity_poly.type
_entity_poly.pdbx_seq_one_letter_code
_entity_poly.pdbx_strand_id
1 'polypeptide(L)'
;MKHLKFIFLLLLIVCFSCKEQEKQTETSYLPNYEYNNNIEDNSNLINKSFVFSCGSGCAMRYSVENIQFKEQIATVKFKIETFIDEELSETFQESYDFIYDSKNNITKVLNKDNQNVLETLPNGAKESFIEFSKLLLKSRS
;
A
#
# COMPACT_ATOMS: atom_id res chain seq x y z
N MET A 1 9.49 -34.37 57.69
CA MET A 1 8.09 -34.01 57.31
C MET A 1 8.12 -33.77 55.80
N LYS A 2 7.93 -34.78 54.96
CA LYS A 2 6.63 -35.34 54.48
C LYS A 2 5.73 -34.28 53.81
N HIS A 3 5.83 -34.26 52.48
CA HIS A 3 4.79 -34.03 51.46
C HIS A 3 3.62 -33.07 51.74
N LEU A 4 3.60 -31.97 50.98
CA LEU A 4 2.38 -31.38 50.42
C LEU A 4 2.73 -30.89 49.00
N LYS A 5 2.93 -31.80 48.03
CA LYS A 5 1.89 -32.29 47.10
C LYS A 5 1.01 -31.18 46.51
N PHE A 6 1.31 -30.93 45.23
CA PHE A 6 0.37 -30.93 44.11
C PHE A 6 -0.51 -29.69 43.89
N ILE A 7 -0.57 -29.33 42.60
CA ILE A 7 -1.56 -28.46 41.93
C ILE A 7 -1.13 -26.99 41.84
N PHE A 8 -0.24 -26.72 40.89
CA PHE A 8 -0.56 -25.75 39.85
C PHE A 8 -0.03 -26.28 38.50
N LEU A 9 -0.64 -27.39 38.09
CA LEU A 9 -0.71 -27.83 36.71
C LEU A 9 -1.72 -26.91 36.00
N LEU A 10 -1.44 -26.54 34.75
CA LEU A 10 -2.27 -25.80 33.78
C LEU A 10 -2.20 -24.26 33.81
N LEU A 11 -1.19 -23.71 33.14
CA LEU A 11 -1.16 -22.45 32.39
C LEU A 11 0.31 -22.33 31.88
N LEU A 12 0.70 -22.37 30.62
CA LEU A 12 0.05 -22.06 29.36
C LEU A 12 0.68 -22.93 28.27
N ILE A 13 -0.16 -23.74 27.64
CA ILE A 13 0.00 -24.08 26.22
C ILE A 13 -0.01 -22.74 25.48
N VAL A 14 1.04 -22.39 24.75
CA VAL A 14 1.07 -22.11 23.30
C VAL A 14 2.46 -21.53 22.95
N CYS A 15 3.48 -22.36 22.72
CA CYS A 15 4.62 -21.96 21.90
C CYS A 15 4.36 -22.43 20.47
N PHE A 16 3.56 -21.68 19.70
CA PHE A 16 3.60 -21.78 18.25
C PHE A 16 4.96 -21.23 17.81
N SER A 17 5.89 -22.14 17.59
CA SER A 17 7.12 -21.86 16.86
C SER A 17 6.73 -21.49 15.43
N CYS A 18 6.88 -20.23 15.05
CA CYS A 18 6.85 -19.81 13.64
C CYS A 18 7.95 -20.59 12.90
N LYS A 19 7.57 -21.37 11.89
CA LYS A 19 8.51 -21.85 10.88
C LYS A 19 8.84 -20.67 9.97
N GLU A 20 10.07 -20.21 10.04
CA GLU A 20 10.67 -19.33 9.06
C GLU A 20 10.67 -20.07 7.71
N GLN A 21 10.01 -19.51 6.69
CA GLN A 21 10.05 -20.04 5.34
C GLN A 21 11.15 -19.36 4.54
N GLU A 22 11.94 -20.21 3.91
CA GLU A 22 13.14 -19.96 3.14
C GLU A 22 12.91 -18.99 1.97
N LYS A 23 13.90 -18.11 1.81
CA LYS A 23 14.03 -17.14 0.74
C LYS A 23 14.41 -17.90 -0.54
N GLN A 24 13.49 -18.03 -1.50
CA GLN A 24 13.83 -18.44 -2.86
C GLN A 24 13.90 -17.23 -3.79
N THR A 25 15.13 -16.99 -4.23
CA THR A 25 15.53 -16.09 -5.31
C THR A 25 14.97 -16.61 -6.63
N GLU A 26 14.09 -15.84 -7.27
CA GLU A 26 13.82 -16.02 -8.69
C GLU A 26 13.95 -14.70 -9.45
N THR A 27 14.64 -14.85 -10.56
CA THR A 27 15.28 -13.87 -11.44
C THR A 27 14.33 -12.79 -11.95
N SER A 28 14.76 -11.54 -11.84
CA SER A 28 14.11 -10.35 -12.37
C SER A 28 14.07 -10.37 -13.90
N TYR A 29 12.87 -10.49 -14.48
CA TYR A 29 12.59 -10.01 -15.82
C TYR A 29 11.83 -8.69 -15.70
N LEU A 30 12.54 -7.58 -15.93
CA LEU A 30 11.93 -6.26 -16.12
C LEU A 30 11.47 -6.16 -17.58
N PRO A 31 10.16 -6.07 -17.89
CA PRO A 31 9.72 -5.59 -19.19
C PRO A 31 9.93 -4.09 -19.26
N ASN A 32 10.59 -3.64 -20.32
CA ASN A 32 10.76 -2.23 -20.68
C ASN A 32 9.36 -1.61 -20.86
N TYR A 33 8.95 -0.68 -19.99
CA TYR A 33 7.71 0.06 -20.21
C TYR A 33 8.02 1.29 -21.08
N GLU A 34 7.56 1.20 -22.33
CA GLU A 34 7.53 2.31 -23.27
C GLU A 34 6.47 3.33 -22.80
N TYR A 35 6.93 4.55 -22.54
CA TYR A 35 6.13 5.69 -22.10
C TYR A 35 5.24 6.16 -23.25
N ASN A 36 3.98 5.72 -23.26
CA ASN A 36 2.97 6.21 -24.19
C ASN A 36 2.11 7.29 -23.50
N ASN A 37 2.30 8.54 -23.95
CA ASN A 37 1.47 9.69 -23.60
C ASN A 37 0.07 9.58 -24.22
N ASN A 38 -0.76 8.66 -23.76
CA ASN A 38 -2.20 8.76 -23.98
C ASN A 38 -2.81 9.34 -22.70
N ILE A 39 -2.71 10.67 -22.58
CA ILE A 39 -3.40 11.43 -21.54
C ILE A 39 -4.87 11.50 -21.95
N GLU A 40 -5.62 10.48 -21.60
CA GLU A 40 -7.07 10.56 -21.55
C GLU A 40 -7.42 11.46 -20.35
N ASP A 41 -7.98 12.63 -20.66
CA ASP A 41 -8.10 13.79 -19.79
C ASP A 41 -8.87 13.48 -18.48
N ASN A 42 -8.13 13.05 -17.47
CA ASN A 42 -8.61 12.72 -16.11
C ASN A 42 -8.59 13.95 -15.19
N SER A 43 -8.93 15.13 -15.73
CA SER A 43 -8.90 16.41 -15.01
C SER A 43 -9.60 16.41 -13.64
N ASN A 44 -10.59 15.52 -13.42
CA ASN A 44 -11.33 15.41 -12.17
C ASN A 44 -10.60 14.74 -10.99
N LEU A 45 -9.51 14.00 -11.24
CA LEU A 45 -8.72 13.37 -10.17
C LEU A 45 -7.38 14.08 -9.90
N ILE A 46 -6.89 14.87 -10.85
CA ILE A 46 -5.69 15.69 -10.64
C ILE A 46 -5.93 16.66 -9.49
N ASN A 47 -4.96 16.80 -8.59
CA ASN A 47 -5.05 17.56 -7.33
C ASN A 47 -5.98 16.98 -6.26
N LYS A 48 -6.60 15.81 -6.47
CA LYS A 48 -7.19 15.09 -5.33
C LYS A 48 -6.06 14.65 -4.40
N SER A 49 -6.35 14.71 -3.11
CA SER A 49 -5.46 14.22 -2.09
C SER A 49 -6.20 13.41 -1.05
N PHE A 50 -5.48 12.49 -0.44
CA PHE A 50 -5.91 11.81 0.78
C PHE A 50 -4.80 11.89 1.82
N VAL A 51 -5.20 11.86 3.08
CA VAL A 51 -4.30 11.93 4.23
C VAL A 51 -4.58 10.75 5.11
N PHE A 52 -3.52 10.13 5.63
CA PHE A 52 -3.63 9.21 6.74
C PHE A 52 -2.59 9.56 7.81
N SER A 53 -2.92 9.25 9.06
CA SER A 53 -1.98 9.39 10.17
C SER A 53 -1.04 8.18 10.23
N CYS A 54 0.25 8.46 10.44
CA CYS A 54 1.28 7.46 10.75
C CYS A 54 1.51 7.30 12.27
N GLY A 55 0.67 7.93 13.11
CA GLY A 55 0.76 7.90 14.58
C GLY A 55 1.64 9.02 15.17
N SER A 56 1.54 9.27 16.48
CA SER A 56 2.45 10.17 17.22
C SER A 56 2.76 11.52 16.56
N GLY A 57 1.73 12.25 16.09
CA GLY A 57 1.93 13.55 15.44
C GLY A 57 2.38 13.47 13.97
N CYS A 58 2.54 12.27 13.41
CA CYS A 58 2.88 12.02 12.02
C CYS A 58 1.63 11.91 11.14
N ALA A 59 1.63 12.61 10.01
CA ALA A 59 0.64 12.45 8.95
C ALA A 59 1.31 12.50 7.56
N MET A 60 0.75 11.77 6.61
CA MET A 60 1.22 11.79 5.21
C MET A 60 0.07 12.18 4.29
N ARG A 61 0.29 13.20 3.46
CA ARG A 61 -0.64 13.64 2.41
C ARG A 61 -0.16 13.16 1.06
N TYR A 62 -1.00 12.41 0.36
CA TYR A 62 -0.76 11.94 -1.00
C TYR A 62 -1.60 12.79 -1.94
N SER A 63 -0.97 13.55 -2.83
CA SER A 63 -1.63 14.40 -3.82
C SER A 63 -1.36 13.87 -5.21
N VAL A 64 -2.40 13.65 -6.01
CA VAL A 64 -2.27 13.13 -7.37
C VAL A 64 -1.64 14.18 -8.29
N GLU A 65 -0.47 13.85 -8.85
CA GLU A 65 0.19 14.67 -9.89
C GLU A 65 -0.20 14.20 -11.29
N ASN A 66 -0.26 12.88 -11.50
CA ASN A 66 -0.52 12.31 -12.81
C ASN A 66 -1.15 10.92 -12.68
N ILE A 67 -1.98 10.57 -13.64
CA ILE A 67 -2.56 9.23 -13.78
C ILE A 67 -2.39 8.80 -15.23
N GLN A 68 -1.94 7.57 -15.43
CA GLN A 68 -1.88 6.90 -16.71
C GLN A 68 -2.63 5.57 -16.63
N PHE A 69 -3.46 5.30 -17.61
CA PHE A 69 -4.18 4.03 -17.71
C PHE A 69 -3.62 3.19 -18.85
N LYS A 70 -3.34 1.92 -18.55
CA LYS A 70 -3.00 0.92 -19.55
C LYS A 70 -3.65 -0.40 -19.16
N GLU A 71 -4.62 -0.84 -19.97
CA GLU A 71 -5.36 -2.10 -19.75
C GLU A 71 -5.96 -2.17 -18.34
N GLN A 72 -5.57 -3.15 -17.53
CA GLN A 72 -6.04 -3.35 -16.15
C GLN A 72 -5.14 -2.66 -15.11
N ILE A 73 -4.29 -1.72 -15.53
CA ILE A 73 -3.36 -1.01 -14.67
C ILE A 73 -3.64 0.50 -14.72
N ALA A 74 -3.65 1.13 -13.55
CA ALA A 74 -3.59 2.57 -13.40
C ALA A 74 -2.29 2.94 -12.68
N THR A 75 -1.37 3.57 -13.40
CA THR A 75 -0.12 4.09 -12.83
C THR A 75 -0.39 5.50 -12.35
N VAL A 76 -0.23 5.72 -11.04
CA VAL A 76 -0.52 7.00 -10.40
C VAL A 76 0.76 7.54 -9.78
N LYS A 77 1.13 8.76 -10.19
CA LYS A 77 2.20 9.51 -9.57
C LYS A 77 1.62 10.42 -8.49
N PHE A 78 2.15 10.31 -7.28
CA PHE A 78 1.79 11.15 -6.15
C PHE A 78 2.94 12.07 -5.77
N LYS A 79 2.59 13.30 -5.39
CA LYS A 79 3.38 14.12 -4.47
C LYS A 79 3.01 13.71 -3.05
N ILE A 80 3.99 13.34 -2.25
CA ILE A 80 3.82 12.92 -0.87
C ILE A 80 4.45 13.98 0.03
N GLU A 81 3.68 14.44 1.00
CA GLU A 81 4.12 15.40 2.00
C GLU A 81 3.95 14.79 3.38
N THR A 82 5.05 14.70 4.12
CA THR A 82 5.08 14.16 5.48
C THR A 82 5.08 15.33 6.47
N PHE A 83 4.16 15.28 7.42
CA PHE A 83 4.03 16.23 8.50
C PHE A 83 4.38 15.56 9.82
N ILE A 84 5.23 16.19 10.62
CA ILE A 84 5.57 15.78 11.99
C ILE A 84 5.24 16.94 12.90
N ASP A 85 4.43 16.70 13.92
CA ASP A 85 3.93 17.74 14.83
C ASP A 85 3.31 18.94 14.07
N GLU A 86 2.51 18.61 13.04
CA GLU A 86 1.82 19.56 12.15
C GLU A 86 2.75 20.41 11.25
N GLU A 87 4.06 20.22 11.31
CA GLU A 87 5.03 20.89 10.46
C GLU A 87 5.46 20.02 9.28
N LEU A 88 5.58 20.61 8.09
CA LEU A 88 6.06 19.93 6.89
C LEU A 88 7.52 19.50 7.11
N SER A 89 7.75 18.20 7.21
CA SER A 89 9.06 17.60 7.43
C SER A 89 9.74 17.20 6.12
N GLU A 90 8.99 16.58 5.21
CA GLU A 90 9.54 16.07 3.95
C GLU A 90 8.53 16.21 2.80
N THR A 91 9.05 16.32 1.58
CA THR A 91 8.27 16.22 0.34
C THR A 91 9.02 15.37 -0.67
N PHE A 92 8.36 14.36 -1.22
CA PHE A 92 8.92 13.50 -2.25
C PHE A 92 7.83 13.03 -3.23
N GLN A 93 8.22 12.30 -4.26
CA GLN A 93 7.32 11.76 -5.27
C GLN A 93 7.46 10.25 -5.33
N GLU A 94 6.34 9.56 -5.48
CA GLU A 94 6.31 8.12 -5.72
C GLU A 94 5.24 7.78 -6.75
N SER A 95 5.51 6.71 -7.51
CA SER A 95 4.56 6.14 -8.45
C SER A 95 4.08 4.78 -7.95
N TYR A 96 2.80 4.52 -8.11
CA TYR A 96 2.15 3.28 -7.75
C TYR A 96 1.33 2.73 -8.89
N ASP A 97 1.43 1.42 -9.12
CA ASP A 97 0.60 0.70 -10.08
C ASP A 97 -0.57 0.03 -9.37
N PHE A 98 -1.76 0.55 -9.61
CA PHE A 98 -3.02 -0.03 -9.16
C PHE A 98 -3.45 -1.09 -10.18
N ILE A 99 -3.40 -2.35 -9.80
CA ILE A 99 -3.66 -3.50 -10.67
C ILE A 99 -5.03 -4.07 -10.36
N TYR A 100 -5.88 -4.16 -11.38
CA TYR A 100 -7.24 -4.65 -11.30
C TYR A 100 -7.39 -6.03 -11.94
N ASP A 101 -8.38 -6.80 -11.48
CA ASP A 101 -8.84 -7.99 -12.19
C ASP A 101 -9.83 -7.62 -13.31
N SER A 102 -10.30 -8.62 -14.06
CA SER A 102 -11.25 -8.44 -15.16
C SER A 102 -12.65 -7.98 -14.71
N LYS A 103 -12.91 -7.97 -13.40
CA LYS A 103 -14.14 -7.48 -12.78
C LYS A 103 -13.93 -6.11 -12.12
N ASN A 104 -12.80 -5.46 -12.37
CA ASN A 104 -12.40 -4.19 -11.78
C ASN A 104 -12.26 -4.22 -10.25
N ASN A 105 -11.96 -5.37 -9.65
CA ASN A 105 -11.53 -5.41 -8.25
C ASN A 105 -10.04 -5.13 -8.17
N ILE A 106 -9.62 -4.30 -7.22
CA ILE A 106 -8.20 -4.11 -6.96
C ILE A 106 -7.58 -5.39 -6.41
N THR A 107 -6.50 -5.85 -7.04
CA THR A 107 -5.77 -7.05 -6.63
C THR A 107 -4.47 -6.70 -5.92
N LYS A 108 -3.75 -5.69 -6.42
CA LYS A 108 -2.46 -5.25 -5.90
C LYS A 108 -2.29 -3.75 -6.10
N VAL A 109 -1.47 -3.15 -5.24
CA VAL A 109 -0.87 -1.84 -5.49
C VAL A 109 0.63 -2.03 -5.40
N LEU A 110 1.35 -1.86 -6.51
CA LEU A 110 2.80 -2.03 -6.53
C LEU A 110 3.50 -0.69 -6.42
N ASN A 111 4.54 -0.62 -5.58
CA ASN A 111 5.49 0.50 -5.61
C ASN A 111 6.58 0.25 -6.68
N LYS A 112 7.53 1.19 -6.81
CA LYS A 112 8.68 1.09 -7.73
C LYS A 112 9.53 -0.19 -7.54
N ASP A 113 9.49 -0.78 -6.35
CA ASP A 113 10.26 -1.97 -5.98
C ASP A 113 9.44 -3.26 -6.19
N ASN A 114 8.28 -3.15 -6.88
CA ASN A 114 7.32 -4.23 -7.15
C ASN A 114 6.74 -4.89 -5.89
N GLN A 115 6.74 -4.19 -4.76
CA GLN A 115 6.16 -4.66 -3.52
C GLN A 115 4.67 -4.33 -3.46
N ASN A 116 3.85 -5.30 -3.09
CA ASN A 116 2.42 -5.07 -2.88
C ASN A 116 2.17 -4.30 -1.58
N VAL A 117 1.99 -2.99 -1.68
CA VAL A 117 1.86 -2.14 -0.49
C VAL A 117 0.55 -2.38 0.27
N LEU A 118 -0.47 -2.99 -0.35
CA LEU A 118 -1.69 -3.38 0.37
C LEU A 118 -1.47 -4.47 1.43
N GLU A 119 -0.33 -5.16 1.39
CA GLU A 119 0.04 -6.19 2.37
C GLU A 119 0.84 -5.62 3.54
N THR A 120 1.52 -4.49 3.36
CA THR A 120 2.46 -3.92 4.33
C THR A 120 2.01 -2.60 4.92
N LEU A 121 1.10 -1.87 4.25
CA LEU A 121 0.59 -0.59 4.73
C LEU A 121 -0.23 -0.75 6.02
N PRO A 122 -0.14 0.23 6.95
CA PRO A 122 -1.06 0.33 8.06
C PRO A 122 -2.52 0.38 7.59
N ASN A 123 -3.46 -0.12 8.41
CA ASN A 123 -4.87 -0.26 8.02
C ASN A 123 -5.49 1.03 7.45
N GLY A 124 -5.26 2.19 8.08
CA GLY A 124 -5.81 3.46 7.58
C GLY A 124 -5.24 3.89 6.22
N ALA A 125 -3.95 3.62 5.97
CA ALA A 125 -3.34 3.86 4.67
C ALA A 125 -3.89 2.87 3.62
N LYS A 126 -3.97 1.58 3.98
CA LYS A 126 -4.55 0.55 3.12
C LYS A 126 -5.98 0.89 2.69
N GLU A 127 -6.83 1.30 3.62
CA GLU A 127 -8.20 1.74 3.35
C GLU A 127 -8.22 2.92 2.38
N SER A 128 -7.38 3.93 2.61
CA SER A 128 -7.25 5.10 1.73
C SER A 128 -6.88 4.71 0.29
N PHE A 129 -5.91 3.80 0.11
CA PHE A 129 -5.53 3.29 -1.21
C PHE A 129 -6.66 2.50 -1.88
N ILE A 130 -7.38 1.66 -1.13
CA ILE A 130 -8.54 0.91 -1.65
C ILE A 130 -9.66 1.85 -2.06
N GLU A 131 -9.98 2.87 -1.26
CA GLU A 131 -10.99 3.85 -1.61
C GLU A 131 -10.60 4.67 -2.83
N PHE A 132 -9.35 5.12 -2.89
CA PHE A 132 -8.81 5.82 -4.04
C PHE A 132 -8.86 4.98 -5.31
N SER A 133 -8.62 3.67 -5.23
CA SER A 133 -8.75 2.76 -6.39
C SER A 133 -10.15 2.76 -7.01
N LYS A 134 -11.20 2.87 -6.17
CA LYS A 134 -12.58 2.96 -6.65
C LYS A 134 -12.84 4.28 -7.37
N LEU A 135 -12.15 5.35 -6.97
CA LEU A 135 -12.22 6.64 -7.66
C LEU A 135 -11.52 6.60 -9.02
N LEU A 136 -10.38 5.91 -9.13
CA LEU A 136 -9.68 5.70 -10.41
C LEU A 136 -10.57 4.99 -11.44
N LEU A 137 -11.31 3.97 -11.02
CA LEU A 137 -12.22 3.25 -11.92
C LEU A 137 -13.38 4.13 -12.40
N LYS A 138 -13.91 4.98 -11.52
CA LYS A 138 -14.97 5.94 -11.88
C LYS A 138 -14.49 7.00 -12.86
N SER A 139 -13.22 7.38 -12.82
CA SER A 139 -12.66 8.41 -13.70
C SER A 139 -12.16 7.87 -15.04
N ARG A 140 -11.90 6.55 -15.12
CA ARG A 140 -11.61 5.82 -16.36
C ARG A 140 -12.82 5.70 -17.30
N SER A 141 -14.03 5.89 -16.77
CA SER A 141 -15.31 5.67 -17.47
C SER A 141 -15.78 6.94 -18.19
#